data_AF-A0A925V7L5-F1
#
_entry.id   AF-A0A925V7L5-F1
#
_cell.length_a   1.000
_cell.length_b   1.000
_cell.length_c   1.000
_cell.angle_alpha   90.00
_cell.angle_beta   90.00
_cell.angle_gamma   90.00
#
_symmetry.space_group_name_H-M   'P 1'
#
loop_
_entity.id
_entity.type
_entity.pdbx_description
1 polymer ?
#
loop_
_entity_poly.entity_id
_entity_poly.type
_entity_poly.pdbx_seq_one_letter_code
_entity_poly.pdbx_strand_id
1 'polypeptide(L)' 'MGRIYEGYLLSEPVVGRGMVIFRDPNGRRMVTTAVRRVLATSESNVLYVETENSVYRISIREEHIAAATA' A
#
# COMPACT_ATOMS: atom_id res chain seq x y z
N MET A 1 -8.81 0.47 -17.12
CA MET A 1 -9.65 0.45 -15.91
C MET A 1 -8.83 -0.12 -14.77
N GLY A 2 -8.55 0.66 -13.72
CA GLY A 2 -7.81 0.19 -12.55
C GLY A 2 -8.69 -0.69 -11.66
N ARG A 3 -8.11 -1.72 -11.03
CA ARG A 3 -8.79 -2.52 -10.00
C ARG A 3 -8.48 -1.93 -8.64
N ILE A 4 -9.50 -1.73 -7.82
CA ILE A 4 -9.36 -1.34 -6.42
C ILE A 4 -9.09 -2.62 -5.62
N TYR A 5 -8.05 -2.58 -4.79
CA TYR A 5 -7.71 -3.65 -3.87
C TYR A 5 -7.69 -3.08 -2.46
N GLU A 6 -8.34 -3.78 -1.54
CA GLU A 6 -8.29 -3.51 -0.11
C GLU A 6 -7.40 -4.56 0.56
N GLY A 7 -6.64 -4.15 1.56
CA GLY A 7 -5.73 -5.03 2.28
C GLY A 7 -4.88 -4.27 3.30
N TYR A 8 -4.07 -5.02 4.04
CA TYR A 8 -3.21 -4.47 5.09
C TYR A 8 -1.86 -4.03 4.54
N LEU A 9 -1.40 -2.86 4.98
CA LEU A 9 -0.08 -2.33 4.69
C LEU A 9 0.94 -2.90 5.70
N LEU A 10 1.83 -3.79 5.27
CA LEU A 10 2.87 -4.39 6.13
C LEU A 10 4.12 -3.51 6.38
N SER A 11 4.41 -2.57 5.49
CA SER A 11 5.49 -1.58 5.66
C SER A 11 5.16 -0.31 4.89
N GLU A 12 5.95 0.74 4.99
CA GLU A 12 5.76 1.91 4.12
C GLU A 12 6.50 1.72 2.79
N PRO A 13 6.01 2.34 1.68
CA PRO A 13 6.72 2.32 0.41
C PRO A 13 8.01 3.15 0.49
N VAL A 14 9.15 2.53 0.18
CA VAL A 14 10.47 3.19 0.19
C VAL A 14 11.19 2.96 -1.13
N VAL A 15 11.71 4.03 -1.73
CA VAL A 15 12.48 3.97 -2.98
C VAL A 15 13.67 3.01 -2.80
N GLY A 16 13.82 2.06 -3.73
CA GLY A 16 14.91 1.07 -3.71
C GLY A 16 14.78 -0.06 -2.68
N ARG A 17 13.84 -0.01 -1.73
CA ARG A 17 13.61 -1.06 -0.72
C ARG A 17 12.41 -1.97 -1.03
N GLY A 18 11.54 -1.54 -1.94
CA GLY A 18 10.37 -2.30 -2.42
C GLY A 18 9.03 -1.71 -1.94
N MET A 19 7.93 -2.17 -2.56
CA MET A 19 6.57 -1.81 -2.17
C MET A 19 5.91 -2.97 -1.39
N VAL A 20 4.87 -2.62 -0.67
CA VAL A 20 4.23 -3.42 0.37
C VAL A 20 3.17 -4.34 -0.18
N ILE A 21 3.01 -5.44 0.56
CA ILE A 21 2.16 -6.55 0.21
C ILE A 21 0.71 -6.26 0.58
N PHE A 22 -0.19 -6.31 -0.39
CA PHE A 22 -1.63 -6.36 -0.12
C PHE A 22 -2.03 -7.83 0.01
N ARG A 23 -2.69 -8.20 1.10
CA ARG A 23 -3.40 -9.47 1.18
C ARG A 23 -4.81 -9.21 0.64
N ASP A 24 -5.18 -9.88 -0.45
CA ASP A 24 -6.57 -9.83 -0.92
C ASP A 24 -7.49 -10.50 0.12
N PRO A 25 -8.82 -10.28 0.07
CA PRO A 25 -9.76 -10.91 1.02
C PRO A 25 -9.72 -12.44 1.01
N ASN A 26 -9.19 -13.07 -0.06
CA ASN A 26 -9.04 -14.52 -0.21
C ASN A 26 -7.69 -15.05 0.29
N GLY A 27 -6.84 -14.20 0.89
CA GLY A 27 -5.55 -14.57 1.44
C GLY A 27 -4.39 -14.61 0.44
N ARG A 28 -4.59 -14.20 -0.83
CA ARG A 28 -3.52 -14.13 -1.82
C ARG A 28 -2.58 -12.97 -1.51
N ARG A 29 -1.28 -13.27 -1.51
CA ARG A 29 -0.21 -12.31 -1.28
C ARG A 29 0.09 -11.55 -2.56
N MET A 30 -0.24 -10.27 -2.64
CA MET A 30 0.22 -9.41 -3.72
C MET A 30 1.59 -8.84 -3.35
N VAL A 31 2.68 -9.45 -3.83
CA VAL A 31 4.04 -8.91 -3.67
C VAL A 31 4.26 -7.84 -4.73
N THR A 32 4.80 -6.69 -4.36
CA THR A 32 5.03 -5.59 -5.31
C THR A 32 6.52 -5.24 -5.44
N THR A 33 6.85 -4.81 -6.66
CA THR A 33 8.18 -4.55 -7.22
C THR A 33 8.93 -3.38 -6.55
N ALA A 34 10.19 -3.18 -6.93
CA ALA A 34 10.99 -2.00 -6.60
C ALA A 34 10.23 -0.68 -6.88
N VAL A 35 10.14 0.16 -5.86
CA VAL A 35 9.62 1.53 -5.94
C VAL A 35 10.66 2.41 -6.63
N ARG A 36 10.24 3.13 -7.67
CA ARG A 36 11.05 4.16 -8.34
C ARG A 36 10.82 5.54 -7.72
N ARG A 37 9.59 5.87 -7.36
CA ARG A 37 9.23 7.17 -6.80
C ARG A 37 8.02 7.09 -5.87
N VAL A 38 8.06 7.87 -4.80
CA VAL A 38 6.90 8.13 -3.93
C VAL A 38 6.54 9.61 -4.05
N LEU A 39 5.28 9.89 -4.36
CA LEU A 39 4.71 11.22 -4.43
C LEU A 39 3.69 11.35 -3.31
N ALA A 40 4.04 12.13 -2.29
CA ALA A 40 3.09 12.55 -1.27
C ALA A 40 2.14 13.59 -1.85
N THR A 41 0.87 13.52 -1.45
CA THR A 41 -0.13 14.54 -1.77
C THR A 41 -0.32 15.49 -0.60
N SER A 42 -1.01 16.61 -0.81
CA SER A 42 -1.45 17.47 0.29
C SER A 42 -2.49 16.79 1.19
N GLU A 43 -3.11 15.70 0.74
CA GLU A 43 -3.93 14.84 1.59
C GLU A 43 -3.00 13.93 2.40
N SER A 44 -3.08 14.03 3.73
CA SER A 44 -2.17 13.32 4.67
C SER A 44 -2.16 11.79 4.48
N ASN A 45 -3.20 11.23 3.88
CA ASN A 45 -3.48 9.80 3.87
C ASN A 45 -3.44 9.19 2.46
N VAL A 46 -2.99 9.95 1.45
CA VAL A 46 -2.93 9.48 0.06
C VAL A 46 -1.51 9.62 -0.49
N LEU A 47 -1.01 8.49 -0.99
CA LEU A 47 0.31 8.36 -1.62
C LEU A 47 0.16 7.86 -3.04
N TYR A 48 0.95 8.39 -3.95
CA TYR A 48 1.16 7.78 -5.27
C TYR A 48 2.54 7.11 -5.30
N VAL A 49 2.56 5.83 -5.65
CA VAL A 49 3.78 5.02 -5.72
C VAL A 49 3.99 4.56 -7.15
N GLU A 50 5.10 5.01 -7.73
CA GLU A 50 5.54 4.61 -9.06
C GLU A 50 6.49 3.42 -8.95
N THR A 51 6.14 2.35 -9.63
CA THR A 51 6.99 1.17 -9.84
C THR A 51 7.45 1.16 -11.30
N GLU A 52 8.23 0.16 -11.69
CA GLU A 52 8.69 0.02 -13.08
C GLU A 52 7.57 -0.04 -14.12
N ASN A 53 6.45 -0.70 -13.79
CA ASN A 53 5.39 -1.01 -14.77
C ASN A 53 4.03 -0.42 -14.42
N SER A 54 3.90 0.27 -13.28
CA SER A 54 2.60 0.69 -12.76
C SER A 54 2.72 1.84 -11.77
N VAL A 55 1.67 2.66 -11.72
CA VAL A 55 1.47 3.69 -10.70
C VAL A 55 0.30 3.28 -9.82
N TYR A 56 0.52 3.25 -8.51
CA TYR A 56 -0.49 2.91 -7.51
C TYR A 56 -0.91 4.16 -6.75
N ARG A 57 -2.23 4.32 -6.56
CA ARG A 57 -2.78 5.26 -5.57
C ARG A 57 -3.11 4.48 -4.31
N ILE A 58 -2.41 4.76 -3.22
CA ILE A 58 -2.61 4.13 -1.92
C ILE A 58 -3.34 5.13 -1.03
N SER A 59 -4.49 4.72 -0.48
CA SER A 59 -5.16 5.44 0.59
C SER A 59 -4.98 4.66 1.88
N ILE A 60 -4.26 5.23 2.84
CA ILE A 60 -4.01 4.60 4.12
C ILE A 60 -5.12 5.06 5.06
N ARG A 61 -5.86 4.10 5.62
CA ARG A 61 -6.83 4.34 6.68
C ARG A 61 -6.25 3.74 7.95
N GLU A 62 -6.25 4.49 9.04
CA GLU A 62 -5.99 3.91 10.36
C GLU A 62 -7.17 3.01 10.71
N GLU A 63 -6.98 1.69 10.60
CA GLU A 63 -7.84 0.79 11.36
C GLU A 63 -7.40 0.91 12.82
N HIS A 64 -8.28 1.43 13.65
CA HIS A 64 -8.13 1.39 15.09
C HIS A 64 -8.12 -0.09 15.48
N ILE A 65 -6.93 -0.69 15.60
CA ILE A 65 -6.78 -2.02 16.16
C ILE A 65 -7.17 -1.85 17.64
N ALA A 66 -8.47 -1.98 17.92
CA ALA A 66 -8.95 -2.13 19.27
C ALA A 66 -8.22 -3.36 19.82
N ALA A 67 -7.23 -3.11 20.67
CA ALA A 67 -6.38 -4.13 21.23
C ALA A 67 -7.28 -5.25 21.78
N ALA A 68 -7.19 -6.43 21.16
CA ALA A 68 -7.76 -7.64 21.72
C ALA A 68 -7.01 -7.92 23.04
N THR A 69 -7.51 -7.28 24.10
CA THR A 69 -7.17 -7.55 25.48
C THR A 69 -8.42 -8.22 26.05
N ALA A 70 -8.48 -9.54 25.94
CA ALA A 70 -9.40 -10.41 26.66
C ALA A 70 -8.75 -11.78 26.78
#